data_AF-A0A370HA04-F1
#
_entry.id   AF-A0A370HA04-F1
#
_cell.length_a   1.000
_cell.length_b   1.000
_cell.length_c   1.000
_cell.angle_alpha   90.00
_cell.angle_beta   90.00
_cell.angle_gamma   90.00
#
_symmetry.space_group_name_H-M   'P 1'
#
loop_
_entity.id
_entity.type
_entity.pdbx_description
1 polymer ?
#
loop_
_entity_poly.entity_id
_entity_poly.type
_entity_poly.pdbx_seq_one_letter_code
_entity_poly.pdbx_strand_id
1 'polypeptide(L)'
;MTTSEALATTQPISAVDGLYLIGPRRYRPEVIPRKILWEQRYRAVLEVRDGQPPGEVAARHGVTRQTVAKWVKRYDSAGLDGLRDRSRRPHRSPTRIAPDVEATICELRRHRRWSARRIRHELDHRGVAPVPSQITVHRILVRNGLIRHRRDDFENSLRR
;
A
#
# COMPACT_ATOMS: atom_id res chain seq x y z
N MET A 1 75.18 -8.48 19.76
CA MET A 1 74.98 -8.74 18.33
C MET A 1 73.65 -9.46 18.21
N THR A 2 72.56 -8.91 17.68
CA THR A 2 72.29 -7.69 16.91
C THR A 2 70.75 -7.57 17.01
N THR A 3 70.20 -6.58 17.70
CA THR A 3 69.69 -5.29 17.18
C THR A 3 68.69 -5.40 16.04
N SER A 4 67.57 -4.66 16.20
CA SER A 4 66.79 -4.00 15.14
C SER A 4 65.97 -4.86 14.20
N GLU A 5 64.80 -4.46 13.72
CA GLU A 5 63.89 -3.31 13.90
C GLU A 5 62.65 -3.73 13.10
N ALA A 6 61.43 -3.48 13.58
CA ALA A 6 60.59 -2.38 13.11
C ALA A 6 60.64 -2.20 11.57
N LEU A 7 59.52 -2.26 10.88
CA LEU A 7 58.60 -1.12 10.64
C LEU A 7 57.45 -1.75 9.83
N ALA A 8 56.18 -1.39 9.89
CA ALA A 8 55.43 -0.21 10.30
C ALA A 8 53.98 -0.57 9.84
N THR A 9 52.84 -0.08 10.29
CA THR A 9 52.42 0.99 11.20
C THR A 9 50.91 1.11 11.00
N THR A 10 50.21 1.63 12.01
CA THR A 10 48.85 2.20 11.94
C THR A 10 47.70 1.24 12.31
N GLN A 11 47.52 0.91 13.59
CA GLN A 11 46.90 1.71 14.68
C GLN A 11 45.42 1.31 14.91
N PRO A 12 44.92 1.49 16.15
CA PRO A 12 44.02 0.56 16.83
C PRO A 12 42.53 0.88 16.71
N ILE A 13 41.75 -0.17 16.96
CA ILE A 13 40.32 -0.14 17.27
C ILE A 13 40.17 0.57 18.63
N SER A 14 40.01 1.89 18.62
CA SER A 14 39.60 2.65 19.81
C SER A 14 38.20 3.22 19.64
N ALA A 15 37.35 2.81 20.58
CA ALA A 15 36.37 3.65 21.25
C ALA A 15 35.32 4.37 20.37
N VAL A 16 34.18 3.71 20.22
CA VAL A 16 32.88 4.38 20.45
C VAL A 16 32.10 3.55 21.46
N ASP A 17 32.54 3.66 22.72
CA ASP A 17 31.77 3.20 23.87
C ASP A 17 30.71 4.25 24.18
N GLY A 18 29.47 3.79 24.41
CA GLY A 18 28.40 4.63 24.93
C GLY A 18 27.16 4.76 24.02
N LEU A 19 26.06 4.19 24.51
CA LEU A 19 24.66 4.30 24.04
C LEU A 19 24.18 3.30 22.98
N TYR A 20 24.17 2.01 23.35
CA TYR A 20 23.17 1.04 22.84
C TYR A 20 22.12 0.68 23.89
N LEU A 21 21.63 1.67 24.64
CA LEU A 21 20.37 1.58 25.36
C LEU A 21 19.47 2.70 24.84
N ILE A 22 18.24 2.33 24.45
CA ILE A 22 17.14 3.15 23.89
C ILE A 22 17.21 3.31 22.35
N GLY A 23 16.49 2.44 21.63
CA GLY A 23 16.47 2.44 20.17
C GLY A 23 15.72 3.63 19.54
N PRO A 24 15.98 3.95 18.25
CA PRO A 24 15.10 4.80 17.47
C PRO A 24 14.19 3.95 16.56
N ARG A 25 12.90 3.95 16.90
CA ARG A 25 11.83 3.95 15.88
C ARG A 25 12.10 5.12 14.94
N ARG A 26 12.75 4.87 13.80
CA ARG A 26 12.53 5.48 12.47
C ARG A 26 13.73 5.15 11.57
N TYR A 27 13.75 3.92 11.06
CA TYR A 27 14.36 3.70 9.76
C TYR A 27 13.47 4.41 8.73
N ARG A 28 13.96 5.52 8.13
CA ARG A 28 13.29 6.27 7.06
C ARG A 28 14.08 6.06 5.77
N PRO A 29 13.82 4.98 5.01
CA PRO A 29 14.42 4.81 3.69
C PRO A 29 13.61 5.70 2.75
N GLU A 30 14.08 6.93 2.58
CA GLU A 30 13.49 7.84 1.61
C GLU A 30 13.66 7.18 0.22
N VAL A 31 12.51 6.80 -0.36
CA VAL A 31 12.33 6.11 -1.64
C VAL A 31 12.45 4.57 -1.60
N ILE A 32 11.38 3.91 -1.13
CA ILE A 32 11.08 2.52 -1.54
C ILE A 32 10.75 2.56 -3.05
N PRO A 33 11.47 1.82 -3.93
CA PRO A 33 11.16 1.79 -5.35
C PRO A 33 9.68 1.43 -5.56
N ARG A 34 8.92 2.30 -6.24
CA ARG A 34 7.47 2.15 -6.44
C ARG A 34 7.08 0.83 -7.13
N LYS A 35 8.04 0.14 -7.75
CA LYS A 35 7.98 -1.25 -8.21
C LYS A 35 9.30 -1.96 -7.89
N ILE A 36 9.38 -2.66 -6.77
CA ILE A 36 10.38 -3.72 -6.60
C ILE A 36 9.94 -4.88 -7.50
N LEU A 37 10.78 -5.20 -8.50
CA LEU A 37 10.57 -6.31 -9.42
C LEU A 37 10.53 -7.64 -8.63
N TRP A 38 9.71 -8.60 -9.04
CA TRP A 38 9.57 -9.86 -8.29
C TRP A 38 10.90 -10.62 -8.20
N GLU A 39 11.80 -10.46 -9.16
CA GLU A 39 13.18 -10.95 -9.10
C GLU A 39 13.98 -10.38 -7.93
N GLN A 40 13.84 -9.08 -7.64
CA GLN A 40 14.54 -8.48 -6.48
C GLN A 40 14.01 -9.08 -5.16
N ARG A 41 12.68 -9.27 -5.06
CA ARG A 41 12.07 -9.94 -3.90
C ARG A 41 12.56 -11.37 -3.76
N TYR A 42 12.69 -12.07 -4.88
CA TYR A 42 13.13 -13.44 -4.92
C TYR A 42 14.60 -13.57 -4.48
N ARG A 43 15.50 -12.71 -4.97
CA ARG A 43 16.90 -12.64 -4.51
C ARG A 43 17.01 -12.41 -3.00
N ALA A 44 16.25 -11.45 -2.47
CA ALA A 44 16.23 -11.20 -1.03
C ALA A 44 15.76 -12.42 -0.21
N VAL A 45 14.81 -13.20 -0.74
CA VAL A 45 14.35 -14.44 -0.09
C VAL A 45 15.44 -15.51 -0.12
N LEU A 46 16.13 -15.69 -1.25
CA LEU A 46 17.22 -16.66 -1.36
C LEU A 46 18.35 -16.33 -0.39
N GLU A 47 18.79 -15.07 -0.32
CA GLU A 47 19.85 -14.65 0.63
C GLU A 47 19.48 -14.99 2.09
N VAL A 48 18.24 -14.76 2.50
CA VAL A 48 17.80 -15.11 3.86
C VAL A 48 17.76 -16.63 4.08
N ARG A 49 17.37 -17.40 3.05
CA ARG A 49 17.36 -18.87 3.13
C ARG A 49 18.76 -19.47 3.13
N ASP A 50 19.72 -18.78 2.54
CA ASP A 50 21.16 -19.10 2.62
C ASP A 50 21.79 -18.69 3.97
N GLY A 51 20.97 -18.25 4.93
CA GLY A 51 21.39 -17.96 6.30
C GLY A 51 21.79 -16.51 6.56
N GLN A 52 21.65 -15.61 5.57
CA GLN A 52 21.95 -14.20 5.78
C GLN A 52 20.94 -13.55 6.75
N PRO A 53 21.39 -12.70 7.68
CA PRO A 53 20.49 -12.06 8.63
C PRO A 53 19.50 -11.11 7.91
N PRO A 54 18.19 -11.19 8.19
CA PRO A 54 17.17 -10.40 7.48
C PRO A 54 17.34 -8.87 7.57
N GLY A 55 18.07 -8.39 8.59
CA GLY A 55 18.38 -6.96 8.74
C GLY A 55 19.37 -6.46 7.69
N GLU A 56 20.42 -7.23 7.41
CA GLU A 56 21.42 -6.88 6.41
C GLU A 56 20.87 -7.00 4.99
N VAL A 57 20.12 -8.08 4.72
CA VAL A 57 19.42 -8.25 3.44
C VAL A 57 18.46 -7.07 3.20
N ALA A 58 17.74 -6.63 4.22
CA ALA A 58 16.85 -5.48 4.09
C ALA A 58 17.61 -4.19 3.73
N ALA A 59 18.77 -3.95 4.35
CA ALA A 59 19.61 -2.80 4.05
C ALA A 59 20.13 -2.82 2.60
N ARG A 60 20.63 -3.97 2.11
CA ARG A 60 21.10 -4.13 0.71
C ARG A 60 20.01 -3.88 -0.33
N HIS A 61 18.79 -4.35 -0.04
CA HIS A 61 17.65 -4.27 -0.94
C HIS A 61 16.83 -2.97 -0.76
N GLY A 62 17.26 -2.04 0.10
CA GLY A 62 16.57 -0.76 0.32
C GLY A 62 15.16 -0.91 0.90
N VAL A 63 14.92 -1.95 1.69
CA VAL A 63 13.62 -2.25 2.31
C VAL A 63 13.74 -2.41 3.83
N THR A 64 12.60 -2.56 4.50
CA THR A 64 12.60 -2.81 5.94
C THR A 64 12.75 -4.30 6.24
N ARG A 65 13.33 -4.65 7.40
CA ARG A 65 13.39 -6.04 7.91
C ARG A 65 12.02 -6.73 7.89
N GLN A 66 10.96 -5.99 8.25
CA GLN A 66 9.57 -6.49 8.22
C GLN A 66 9.11 -6.85 6.80
N THR A 67 9.57 -6.12 5.79
CA THR A 67 9.26 -6.38 4.38
C THR A 67 9.91 -7.67 3.91
N VAL A 68 11.20 -7.87 4.22
CA VAL A 68 11.92 -9.11 3.90
C VAL A 68 11.26 -10.31 4.60
N ALA A 69 10.99 -10.22 5.90
CA ALA A 69 10.31 -11.28 6.65
C ALA A 69 8.93 -11.65 6.03
N LYS A 70 8.20 -10.64 5.55
CA LYS A 70 6.92 -10.84 4.86
C LYS A 70 7.09 -11.52 3.49
N TRP A 71 8.16 -11.23 2.76
CA TRP A 71 8.46 -11.93 1.51
C TRP A 71 8.82 -13.39 1.75
N VAL A 72 9.68 -13.68 2.73
CA VAL A 72 10.04 -15.05 3.12
C VAL A 72 8.79 -15.85 3.49
N LYS A 73 7.96 -15.33 4.42
CA LYS A 73 6.70 -15.99 4.81
C LYS A 73 5.77 -16.27 3.62
N ARG A 74 5.71 -15.34 2.65
CA ARG A 74 4.88 -15.52 1.45
C ARG A 74 5.46 -16.56 0.50
N TYR A 75 6.78 -16.56 0.35
CA TYR A 75 7.49 -17.55 -0.45
C TYR A 75 7.32 -18.95 0.14
N ASP A 76 7.45 -19.11 1.45
CA ASP A 76 7.25 -20.41 2.10
C ASP A 76 5.80 -20.91 1.96
N SER A 77 4.82 -20.01 1.87
CA SER A 77 3.40 -20.38 1.71
C SER A 77 2.97 -20.68 0.27
N ALA A 78 3.58 -20.05 -0.74
CA ALA A 78 3.05 -20.01 -2.10
C ALA A 78 4.13 -19.90 -3.19
N GLY A 79 5.40 -20.14 -2.85
CA GLY A 79 6.53 -20.04 -3.77
C GLY A 79 6.65 -18.67 -4.45
N LEU A 80 7.04 -18.69 -5.73
CA LEU A 80 7.19 -17.49 -6.56
C LEU A 80 5.89 -16.68 -6.69
N ASP A 81 4.73 -17.33 -6.72
CA ASP A 81 3.44 -16.65 -6.78
C ASP A 81 3.15 -15.83 -5.52
N GLY A 82 3.75 -16.22 -4.39
CA GLY A 82 3.75 -15.46 -3.14
C GLY A 82 4.38 -14.07 -3.27
N LEU A 83 5.32 -13.88 -4.20
CA LEU A 83 6.11 -12.66 -4.37
C LEU A 83 5.52 -11.69 -5.41
N ARG A 84 4.57 -12.15 -6.23
CA ARG A 84 3.88 -11.28 -7.20
C ARG A 84 3.17 -10.12 -6.52
N ASP A 85 3.01 -9.03 -7.25
CA ASP A 85 2.24 -7.88 -6.78
C ASP A 85 0.80 -8.27 -6.50
N ARG A 86 0.38 -8.02 -5.26
CA ARG A 86 -1.01 -8.17 -4.86
C ARG A 86 -1.70 -6.83 -4.97
N SER A 87 -2.98 -6.87 -5.32
CA SER A 87 -3.83 -5.69 -5.29
C SER A 87 -3.72 -4.99 -3.93
N ARG A 88 -3.45 -3.68 -3.95
CA ARG A 88 -3.45 -2.84 -2.74
C ARG A 88 -4.89 -2.45 -2.33
N ARG A 89 -5.91 -2.90 -3.05
CA ARG A 89 -7.31 -2.60 -2.72
C ARG A 89 -7.67 -3.31 -1.41
N PRO A 90 -8.33 -2.62 -0.45
CA PRO A 90 -8.74 -3.24 0.79
C PRO A 90 -9.70 -4.41 0.51
N HIS A 91 -9.47 -5.54 1.19
CA HIS A 91 -10.34 -6.73 1.08
C HIS A 91 -11.77 -6.46 1.56
N ARG A 92 -11.93 -5.55 2.53
CA ARG A 92 -13.22 -5.14 3.08
C ARG A 92 -13.24 -3.62 3.20
N SER A 93 -14.31 -2.99 2.71
CA SER A 93 -14.60 -1.57 2.97
C SER A 93 -15.80 -1.52 3.93
N PRO A 94 -15.61 -1.22 5.22
CA PRO A 94 -16.70 -1.19 6.20
C PRO A 94 -17.75 -0.11 5.89
N THR A 95 -17.40 0.90 5.09
CA THR A 95 -18.31 1.93 4.59
C THR A 95 -19.01 1.54 3.28
N ARG A 96 -18.90 0.27 2.86
CA ARG A 96 -19.57 -0.21 1.65
C ARG A 96 -21.07 -0.27 1.94
N ILE A 97 -21.81 0.66 1.34
CA ILE A 97 -23.27 0.71 1.33
C ILE A 97 -23.81 -0.64 0.86
N ALA A 98 -24.87 -1.11 1.52
CA ALA A 98 -25.56 -2.35 1.17
C ALA A 98 -25.96 -2.32 -0.33
N PRO A 99 -25.78 -3.43 -1.06
CA PRO A 99 -26.10 -3.49 -2.50
C PRO A 99 -27.51 -3.01 -2.82
N ASP A 100 -28.49 -3.33 -1.96
CA ASP A 100 -29.90 -2.96 -2.16
C ASP A 100 -30.13 -1.44 -2.07
N VAL A 101 -29.42 -0.77 -1.16
CA VAL A 101 -29.47 0.69 -1.02
C VAL A 101 -28.83 1.37 -2.23
N GLU A 102 -27.73 0.81 -2.75
CA GLU A 102 -27.12 1.29 -3.99
C GLU A 102 -28.04 1.09 -5.20
N ALA A 103 -28.71 -0.05 -5.30
CA ALA A 103 -29.69 -0.33 -6.36
C ALA A 103 -30.84 0.69 -6.32
N THR A 104 -31.37 0.95 -5.13
CA THR A 104 -32.43 1.96 -4.91
C THR A 104 -31.97 3.36 -5.33
N ILE A 105 -30.75 3.76 -4.97
CA ILE A 105 -30.16 5.05 -5.40
C ILE A 105 -30.11 5.15 -6.92
N CYS A 106 -29.66 4.10 -7.58
CA CYS A 106 -29.54 4.07 -9.04
C CYS A 106 -30.91 4.10 -9.72
N GLU A 107 -31.88 3.36 -9.19
CA GLU A 107 -33.26 3.35 -9.66
C GLU A 107 -33.91 4.74 -9.56
N LEU A 108 -33.84 5.38 -8.39
CA LEU A 108 -34.36 6.73 -8.17
C LEU A 108 -33.74 7.73 -9.15
N ARG A 109 -32.45 7.61 -9.43
CA ARG A 109 -31.77 8.45 -10.42
C ARG A 109 -32.25 8.18 -11.85
N ARG A 110 -32.46 6.92 -12.25
CA ARG A 110 -32.91 6.57 -13.60
C ARG A 110 -34.35 6.99 -13.86
N HIS A 111 -35.27 6.70 -12.94
CA HIS A 111 -36.70 6.95 -13.14
C HIS A 111 -37.14 8.38 -12.86
N ARG A 112 -36.52 9.05 -11.87
CA ARG A 112 -36.97 10.38 -11.42
C ARG A 112 -35.98 11.50 -11.73
N ARG A 113 -34.77 11.17 -12.19
CA ARG A 113 -33.66 12.11 -12.48
C ARG A 113 -33.31 13.05 -11.31
N TRP A 114 -33.62 12.64 -10.08
CA TRP A 114 -33.42 13.44 -8.88
C TRP A 114 -31.95 13.74 -8.61
N SER A 115 -31.70 14.86 -7.92
CA SER A 115 -30.38 15.22 -7.42
C SER A 115 -29.97 14.33 -6.24
N ALA A 116 -28.67 14.21 -6.00
CA ALA A 116 -28.14 13.41 -4.87
C ALA A 116 -28.73 13.85 -3.52
N ARG A 117 -29.00 15.16 -3.34
CA ARG A 117 -29.65 15.71 -2.14
C ARG A 117 -31.07 15.18 -1.97
N ARG A 118 -31.86 15.16 -3.06
CA ARG A 118 -33.26 14.69 -3.02
C ARG A 118 -33.33 13.17 -2.87
N ILE A 119 -32.43 12.43 -3.51
CA ILE A 119 -32.32 10.97 -3.33
C ILE A 119 -31.99 10.64 -1.87
N ARG A 120 -31.04 11.34 -1.24
CA ARG A 120 -30.77 11.15 0.20
C ARG A 120 -32.01 11.38 1.05
N HIS A 121 -32.75 12.46 0.80
CA HIS A 121 -33.97 12.77 1.55
C HIS A 121 -35.04 11.69 1.38
N GLU A 122 -35.19 11.14 0.17
CA GLU A 122 -36.07 10.00 -0.07
C GLU A 122 -35.64 8.75 0.71
N LEU A 123 -34.34 8.43 0.74
CA LEU A 123 -33.84 7.27 1.48
C LEU A 123 -34.11 7.38 2.98
N ASP A 124 -33.98 8.59 3.52
CA ASP A 124 -34.32 8.93 4.91
C ASP A 124 -35.81 8.72 5.17
N HIS A 125 -36.68 9.24 4.28
CA HIS A 125 -38.12 9.01 4.34
C HIS A 125 -38.50 7.52 4.26
N ARG A 126 -37.76 6.72 3.48
CA ARG A 126 -37.95 5.27 3.36
C ARG A 126 -37.39 4.47 4.55
N GLY A 127 -36.80 5.13 5.54
CA GLY A 127 -36.27 4.47 6.75
C GLY A 127 -34.99 3.68 6.52
N VAL A 128 -34.21 4.00 5.47
CA VAL A 128 -32.95 3.30 5.19
C VAL A 128 -31.89 3.70 6.22
N ALA A 129 -31.49 2.77 7.10
CA ALA A 129 -30.46 3.00 8.11
C ALA A 129 -29.21 2.12 7.88
N PRO A 130 -27.99 2.67 7.92
CA PRO A 130 -27.66 4.09 8.05
C PRO A 130 -27.90 4.86 6.73
N VAL A 131 -28.45 6.07 6.84
CA VAL A 131 -28.68 6.93 5.66
C VAL A 131 -27.33 7.33 5.06
N PRO A 132 -27.07 7.01 3.78
CA PRO A 132 -25.82 7.39 3.15
C PRO A 132 -25.71 8.91 3.01
N SER A 133 -24.51 9.44 3.26
CA SER A 133 -24.25 10.88 3.08
C SER A 133 -24.51 11.30 1.63
N GLN A 134 -24.84 12.58 1.41
CA GLN A 134 -25.03 13.11 0.05
C GLN A 134 -23.80 12.89 -0.84
N ILE A 135 -22.59 13.02 -0.29
CA ILE A 135 -21.33 12.75 -1.01
C ILE A 135 -21.25 11.27 -1.40
N THR A 136 -21.68 10.37 -0.52
CA THR A 136 -21.69 8.94 -0.81
C THR A 136 -22.69 8.60 -1.91
N VAL A 137 -23.91 9.18 -1.87
CA VAL A 137 -24.90 9.05 -2.95
C VAL A 137 -24.32 9.57 -4.26
N HIS A 138 -23.69 10.75 -4.27
CA HIS A 138 -23.04 11.29 -5.46
C HIS A 138 -21.94 10.36 -6.01
N ARG A 139 -21.07 9.82 -5.15
CA ARG A 139 -20.03 8.86 -5.54
C ARG A 139 -20.62 7.57 -6.13
N ILE A 140 -21.73 7.08 -5.58
CA ILE A 140 -22.47 5.93 -6.13
C ILE A 140 -22.96 6.25 -7.55
N LEU A 141 -23.57 7.42 -7.74
CA LEU A 141 -24.08 7.80 -9.06
C LEU A 141 -22.97 7.95 -10.09
N VAL A 142 -21.83 8.52 -9.71
CA VAL A 142 -20.64 8.65 -10.57
C VAL A 142 -20.09 7.28 -10.96
N ARG A 143 -19.83 6.38 -9.99
CA ARG A 143 -19.25 5.06 -10.30
C ARG A 143 -20.16 4.18 -11.15
N ASN A 144 -21.47 4.43 -11.13
CA ASN A 144 -22.46 3.75 -11.95
C ASN A 144 -22.77 4.50 -13.26
N GLY A 145 -22.02 5.56 -13.60
CA GLY A 145 -22.17 6.31 -14.86
C GLY A 145 -23.43 7.16 -14.98
N LEU A 146 -24.13 7.43 -13.87
CA LEU A 146 -25.42 8.16 -13.84
C LEU A 146 -25.26 9.68 -13.68
N ILE A 147 -24.02 10.14 -13.49
CA ILE A 147 -23.58 11.53 -13.51
C ILE A 147 -22.30 11.56 -14.34
N ARG A 148 -22.28 12.37 -15.41
CA ARG A 148 -21.05 12.64 -16.16
C ARG A 148 -20.26 13.72 -15.44
N HIS A 149 -18.95 13.54 -15.33
CA HIS A 149 -18.09 14.65 -14.95
C HIS A 149 -17.83 15.52 -16.19
N ARG A 150 -17.80 16.83 -16.00
CA ARG A 150 -17.45 17.81 -17.06
C ARG A 150 -16.13 17.45 -17.78
N ARG A 151 -15.23 16.73 -17.12
CA ARG A 151 -13.98 16.23 -17.71
C ARG A 151 -14.21 15.11 -18.74
N ASP A 152 -15.19 14.22 -18.52
CA ASP A 152 -15.55 13.15 -19.45
C ASP A 152 -16.23 13.68 -20.72
N ASP A 153 -16.92 14.83 -20.61
CA ASP A 153 -17.55 15.50 -21.74
C ASP A 153 -16.50 16.10 -22.70
N PHE A 154 -15.38 16.61 -22.16
CA PHE A 154 -14.26 17.11 -22.98
C PHE A 154 -13.57 15.99 -23.75
N GLU A 155 -13.20 14.89 -23.08
CA GLU A 155 -12.53 13.76 -23.76
C GLU A 155 -13.44 13.07 -24.81
N ASN A 156 -14.75 13.03 -24.59
CA ASN A 156 -15.69 12.51 -25.59
C ASN A 156 -15.92 13.46 -26.77
N SER A 157 -15.83 14.78 -26.57
CA SER A 157 -15.96 15.76 -27.67
C SER A 157 -14.79 15.70 -28.66
N LEU A 158 -13.62 15.19 -28.26
CA LEU A 158 -12.44 15.02 -29.12
C LEU A 158 -12.44 13.70 -29.91
N ARG A 159 -13.42 12.82 -29.68
CA ARG A 159 -13.55 11.51 -30.35
C ARG A 159 -14.71 11.46 -31.36
N ARG A 160 -15.40 12.57 -31.60
CA ARG A 160 -16.43 12.75 -32.62
C ARG A 160 -15.92 13.70 -33.70
#